data_AF-A0A1N6FTK9-F1
#
_entry.id   AF-A0A1N6FTK9-F1
#
_cell.length_a   1.000
_cell.length_b   1.000
_cell.length_c   1.000
_cell.angle_alpha   90.00
_cell.angle_beta   90.00
_cell.angle_gamma   90.00
#
_symmetry.space_group_name_H-M   'P 1'
#
loop_
_entity.id
_entity.type
_entity.pdbx_description
1 polymer ?
#
loop_
_entity_poly.entity_id
_entity_poly.type
_entity_poly.pdbx_seq_one_letter_code
_entity_poly.pdbx_strand_id
1 'polypeptide(L)'
;MPDHAHHDDHDHGFAHDLPRMVGRRGALALFGAASLAAASPAAAACVALPPETAGPFPADGTNTSAGQTVNALAQRGVLRRDLRRSFAGRRGRAEGVPLSLTITLTDTGCRPLAGRALYLWHCDARGRYSLYNVPGVNWLRGLGVADAEGALAFTTIIPGCYPGRWPHFHFEVFAGPEAAVTGRNAQLTGQLALPEPVCAAVYAADPSYAGGTANLSRLSLTRDGSFANNTRAQLAQQTLAMRGSPARGFTGRVTIPLA
;
A
#
# COMPACT_ATOMS: atom_id res chain seq x y z
N MET A 1 6.06 -41.49 -44.70
CA MET A 1 5.75 -41.43 -43.25
C MET A 1 6.45 -40.20 -42.71
N PRO A 2 5.70 -39.16 -42.31
CA PRO A 2 6.22 -37.80 -42.17
C PRO A 2 6.74 -37.49 -40.76
N ASP A 3 7.75 -36.62 -40.74
CA ASP A 3 8.24 -35.84 -39.60
C ASP A 3 7.12 -34.95 -39.04
N HIS A 4 6.86 -35.04 -37.74
CA HIS A 4 6.06 -34.06 -37.01
C HIS A 4 6.99 -33.19 -36.16
N ALA A 5 7.40 -32.06 -36.73
CA ALA A 5 7.99 -30.96 -35.99
C ALA A 5 6.90 -30.28 -35.15
N HIS A 6 6.95 -30.46 -33.84
CA HIS A 6 6.21 -29.62 -32.89
C HIS A 6 6.91 -28.26 -32.80
N HIS A 7 6.23 -27.22 -33.28
CA HIS A 7 6.55 -25.84 -32.98
C HIS A 7 6.07 -25.56 -31.54
N ASP A 8 7.01 -25.41 -30.62
CA ASP A 8 6.75 -24.83 -29.30
C ASP A 8 6.73 -23.31 -29.45
N ASP A 9 5.51 -22.75 -29.42
CA ASP A 9 5.29 -21.31 -29.30
C ASP A 9 5.64 -20.90 -27.85
N HIS A 10 6.81 -20.32 -27.66
CA HIS A 10 7.24 -19.80 -26.37
C HIS A 10 6.57 -18.44 -26.10
N ASP A 11 5.68 -18.42 -25.11
CA ASP A 11 5.10 -17.23 -24.48
C ASP A 11 6.21 -16.28 -23.99
N HIS A 12 6.35 -15.12 -24.65
CA HIS A 12 7.44 -14.17 -24.46
C HIS A 12 7.25 -13.18 -23.29
N GLY A 13 6.30 -13.42 -22.37
CA GLY A 13 6.22 -12.73 -21.08
C GLY A 13 5.83 -11.23 -21.13
N PHE A 14 5.67 -10.65 -19.94
CA PHE A 14 5.05 -9.33 -19.70
C PHE A 14 5.67 -8.14 -20.46
N ALA A 15 6.95 -8.22 -20.83
CA ALA A 15 7.61 -7.18 -21.63
C ALA A 15 7.12 -7.14 -23.09
N HIS A 16 6.44 -8.20 -23.56
CA HIS A 16 6.05 -8.39 -24.95
C HIS A 16 4.60 -7.96 -25.25
N ASP A 17 3.74 -7.86 -24.22
CA ASP A 17 2.30 -7.59 -24.37
C ASP A 17 1.89 -6.11 -24.23
N LEU A 18 2.83 -5.24 -23.88
CA LEU A 18 2.58 -3.83 -23.59
C LEU A 18 2.09 -2.96 -24.79
N PRO A 19 2.40 -3.24 -26.08
CA PRO A 19 1.99 -2.35 -27.17
C PRO A 19 0.52 -2.41 -27.60
N ARG A 20 -0.30 -3.33 -27.05
CA ARG A 20 -1.66 -3.62 -27.59
C ARG A 20 -2.84 -3.07 -26.80
N MET A 21 -2.63 -2.26 -25.75
CA MET A 21 -3.73 -1.72 -24.91
C MET A 21 -3.84 -0.20 -24.89
N VAL A 22 -3.68 0.48 -26.04
CA VAL A 22 -4.06 1.89 -26.17
C VAL A 22 -4.87 2.09 -27.46
N GLY A 23 -6.20 2.15 -27.31
CA GLY A 23 -7.16 2.32 -28.39
C GLY A 23 -8.16 3.45 -28.10
N ARG A 24 -8.06 4.51 -28.90
CA ARG A 24 -8.87 5.76 -28.96
C ARG A 24 -10.39 5.58 -28.93
N ARG A 25 -11.08 6.57 -28.34
CA ARG A 25 -12.29 7.33 -28.82
C ARG A 25 -12.80 8.15 -27.61
N GLY A 26 -13.28 9.38 -27.69
CA GLY A 26 -13.64 10.33 -28.74
C GLY A 26 -14.32 11.52 -28.01
N ALA A 27 -14.11 12.74 -28.48
CA ALA A 27 -14.48 13.98 -27.78
C ALA A 27 -15.90 14.51 -28.12
N LEU A 28 -16.29 15.55 -27.35
CA LEU A 28 -17.36 16.57 -27.50
C LEU A 28 -18.74 16.34 -26.87
N ALA A 29 -19.13 17.25 -25.97
CA ALA A 29 -20.20 18.24 -26.20
C ALA A 29 -20.22 19.35 -25.10
N LEU A 30 -20.54 20.58 -25.54
CA LEU A 30 -20.61 21.84 -24.77
C LEU A 30 -21.96 22.06 -24.03
N PHE A 31 -21.90 23.01 -23.09
CA PHE A 31 -22.89 24.02 -22.65
C PHE A 31 -23.52 23.86 -21.26
N GLY A 32 -23.38 24.94 -20.46
CA GLY A 32 -24.13 25.17 -19.23
C GLY A 32 -23.38 26.01 -18.21
N ALA A 33 -23.25 27.32 -18.44
CA ALA A 33 -22.71 28.25 -17.45
C ALA A 33 -23.73 28.49 -16.34
N ALA A 34 -23.51 27.84 -15.19
CA ALA A 34 -24.08 28.24 -13.91
C ALA A 34 -22.91 28.61 -13.00
N SER A 35 -22.78 29.90 -12.67
CA SER A 35 -21.82 30.41 -11.71
C SER A 35 -22.22 29.98 -10.30
N LEU A 36 -21.92 28.72 -9.96
CA LEU A 36 -21.68 28.36 -8.58
C LEU A 36 -20.39 29.07 -8.18
N ALA A 37 -20.46 29.87 -7.11
CA ALA A 37 -19.27 30.25 -6.37
C ALA A 37 -18.61 28.94 -5.92
N ALA A 38 -17.63 28.47 -6.69
CA ALA A 38 -16.78 27.37 -6.28
C ALA A 38 -16.08 27.87 -5.03
N ALA A 39 -16.47 27.34 -3.87
CA ALA A 39 -15.57 27.31 -2.74
C ALA A 39 -14.31 26.64 -3.30
N SER A 40 -13.26 27.42 -3.54
CA SER A 40 -11.97 26.88 -3.91
C SER A 40 -11.70 25.77 -2.89
N PRO A 41 -11.62 24.50 -3.29
CA PRO A 41 -11.15 23.49 -2.36
C PRO A 41 -9.81 24.05 -1.88
N ALA A 42 -9.67 24.25 -0.57
CA ALA A 42 -8.41 24.66 0.01
C ALA A 42 -7.36 23.76 -0.65
N ALA A 43 -6.41 24.35 -1.38
CA ALA A 43 -5.43 23.59 -2.13
C ALA A 43 -4.84 22.59 -1.15
N ALA A 44 -5.04 21.29 -1.41
CA ALA A 44 -4.55 20.27 -0.51
C ALA A 44 -3.04 20.49 -0.41
N ALA A 45 -2.57 20.92 0.76
CA ALA A 45 -1.15 21.19 0.93
C ALA A 45 -0.41 19.86 0.81
N CYS A 46 0.54 19.76 -0.13
CA CYS A 46 1.37 18.57 -0.29
C CYS A 46 2.58 18.67 0.62
N VAL A 47 2.39 18.25 1.87
CA VAL A 47 3.44 18.26 2.88
C VAL A 47 4.34 17.06 2.66
N ALA A 48 5.65 17.27 2.45
CA ALA A 48 6.60 16.18 2.34
C ALA A 48 6.59 15.31 3.61
N LEU A 49 6.49 14.00 3.43
CA LEU A 49 6.59 13.06 4.54
C LEU A 49 8.07 12.86 4.94
N PRO A 50 8.39 12.82 6.24
CA PRO A 50 9.73 12.49 6.67
C PRO A 50 10.03 11.00 6.39
N PRO A 51 11.30 10.63 6.12
CA PRO A 51 11.68 9.23 6.08
C PRO A 51 11.49 8.56 7.44
N GLU A 52 10.93 7.35 7.44
CA GLU A 52 10.79 6.51 8.62
C GLU A 52 11.54 5.19 8.43
N THR A 53 11.74 4.46 9.54
CA THR A 53 12.29 3.10 9.46
C THR A 53 11.36 2.16 8.70
N ALA A 54 11.94 1.30 7.86
CA ALA A 54 11.26 0.12 7.30
C ALA A 54 10.83 -0.88 8.40
N GLY A 55 11.40 -0.76 9.60
CA GLY A 55 11.23 -1.75 10.66
C GLY A 55 11.86 -3.10 10.28
N PRO A 56 11.62 -4.15 11.08
CA PRO A 56 12.33 -5.42 10.93
C PRO A 56 11.71 -6.36 9.87
N PHE A 57 10.56 -6.00 9.27
CA PHE A 57 9.76 -6.91 8.44
C PHE A 57 9.52 -6.49 6.96
N PRO A 58 10.43 -5.77 6.27
CA PRO A 58 10.17 -5.29 4.90
C PRO A 58 10.04 -6.42 3.87
N ALA A 59 10.88 -7.47 3.94
CA ALA A 59 10.94 -8.51 2.91
C ALA A 59 11.23 -7.93 1.52
N ASP A 60 12.11 -6.95 1.46
CA ASP A 60 12.54 -6.20 0.27
C ASP A 60 13.90 -6.69 -0.26
N GLY A 61 14.52 -7.66 0.40
CA GLY A 61 15.87 -8.16 0.10
C GLY A 61 16.99 -7.47 0.89
N THR A 62 16.68 -6.51 1.77
CA THR A 62 17.67 -5.86 2.63
C THR A 62 17.78 -6.51 4.01
N ASN A 63 16.82 -7.37 4.37
CA ASN A 63 16.76 -8.03 5.67
C ASN A 63 16.72 -9.57 5.59
N THR A 64 16.94 -10.20 6.75
CA THR A 64 16.97 -11.67 6.88
C THR A 64 15.93 -12.18 7.87
N SER A 65 15.41 -13.38 7.63
CA SER A 65 14.55 -14.14 8.55
C SER A 65 15.06 -15.58 8.60
N ALA A 66 15.22 -16.14 9.80
CA ALA A 66 15.76 -17.49 9.99
C ALA A 66 17.07 -17.76 9.22
N GLY A 67 17.97 -16.77 9.16
CA GLY A 67 19.27 -16.87 8.49
C GLY A 67 19.24 -16.75 6.95
N GLN A 68 18.07 -16.48 6.36
CA GLN A 68 17.91 -16.33 4.90
C GLN A 68 17.46 -14.92 4.54
N THR A 69 17.99 -14.37 3.44
CA THR A 69 17.48 -13.12 2.87
C THR A 69 16.04 -13.32 2.42
N VAL A 70 15.14 -12.44 2.87
CA VAL A 70 13.73 -12.48 2.48
C VAL A 70 13.47 -11.37 1.48
N ASN A 71 13.03 -11.75 0.29
CA ASN A 71 12.68 -10.78 -0.76
C ASN A 71 11.37 -11.18 -1.46
N ALA A 72 10.29 -10.48 -1.12
CA ALA A 72 8.99 -10.55 -1.78
C ALA A 72 8.96 -9.72 -3.07
N LEU A 73 9.75 -8.65 -3.18
CA LEU A 73 9.85 -7.79 -4.37
C LEU A 73 10.47 -8.51 -5.57
N ALA A 74 11.29 -9.53 -5.35
CA ALA A 74 11.81 -10.41 -6.40
C ALA A 74 10.85 -11.55 -6.82
N GLN A 75 9.69 -11.70 -6.16
CA GLN A 75 8.78 -12.81 -6.43
C GLN A 75 7.75 -12.46 -7.52
N ARG A 76 7.50 -13.40 -8.43
CA ARG A 76 6.43 -13.27 -9.44
C ARG A 76 5.07 -13.03 -8.79
N GLY A 77 4.34 -12.05 -9.29
CA GLY A 77 3.02 -11.68 -8.78
C GLY A 77 3.04 -10.69 -7.62
N VAL A 78 4.21 -10.11 -7.28
CA VAL A 78 4.28 -9.01 -6.30
C VAL A 78 3.62 -7.73 -6.82
N LEU A 79 3.64 -7.47 -8.13
CA LEU A 79 2.85 -6.41 -8.76
C LEU A 79 1.39 -6.83 -8.77
N ARG A 80 0.57 -6.26 -7.88
CA ARG A 80 -0.80 -6.73 -7.62
C ARG A 80 -1.66 -5.70 -6.90
N ARG A 81 -2.98 -5.81 -7.05
CA ARG A 81 -3.95 -4.98 -6.33
C ARG A 81 -4.49 -5.63 -5.05
N ASP A 82 -4.93 -6.89 -5.10
CA ASP A 82 -5.44 -7.58 -3.91
C ASP A 82 -4.29 -8.17 -3.11
N LEU A 83 -4.01 -7.63 -1.91
CA LEU A 83 -2.92 -8.07 -1.04
C LEU A 83 -3.31 -9.22 -0.12
N ARG A 84 -4.59 -9.58 -0.02
CA ARG A 84 -5.08 -10.45 1.06
C ARG A 84 -4.66 -11.91 0.90
N ARG A 85 -4.30 -12.36 -0.31
CA ARG A 85 -3.90 -13.75 -0.60
C ARG A 85 -2.39 -13.88 -0.76
N SER A 86 -1.81 -14.98 -0.30
CA SER A 86 -0.44 -15.35 -0.66
C SER A 86 -0.29 -15.54 -2.18
N PHE A 87 0.94 -15.45 -2.67
CA PHE A 87 1.31 -15.51 -4.08
C PHE A 87 2.63 -16.25 -4.30
N ALA A 88 3.07 -16.36 -5.57
CA ALA A 88 4.30 -17.06 -5.97
C ALA A 88 4.34 -18.52 -5.47
N GLY A 89 3.24 -19.26 -5.67
CA GLY A 89 3.10 -20.66 -5.25
C GLY A 89 2.75 -20.88 -3.78
N ARG A 90 2.82 -19.83 -2.94
CA ARG A 90 2.37 -19.91 -1.53
C ARG A 90 0.85 -19.81 -1.43
N ARG A 91 0.30 -20.42 -0.38
CA ARG A 91 -1.15 -20.47 -0.10
C ARG A 91 -1.50 -19.66 1.16
N GLY A 92 -2.79 -19.51 1.41
CA GLY A 92 -3.32 -18.78 2.57
C GLY A 92 -3.85 -17.38 2.22
N ARG A 93 -4.73 -16.89 3.09
CA ARG A 93 -5.37 -15.59 3.01
C ARG A 93 -5.37 -14.95 4.40
N ALA A 94 -5.07 -13.65 4.46
CA ALA A 94 -5.26 -12.87 5.66
C ALA A 94 -6.75 -12.61 5.90
N GLU A 95 -7.22 -12.94 7.09
CA GLU A 95 -8.56 -12.58 7.57
C GLU A 95 -8.55 -11.22 8.25
N GLY A 96 -9.67 -10.49 8.15
CA GLY A 96 -9.86 -9.17 8.74
C GLY A 96 -10.84 -8.30 7.96
N VAL A 97 -11.15 -7.12 8.51
CA VAL A 97 -12.08 -6.16 7.93
C VAL A 97 -11.52 -5.60 6.62
N PRO A 98 -12.22 -5.71 5.47
CA PRO A 98 -11.71 -5.25 4.18
C PRO A 98 -11.46 -3.74 4.11
N LEU A 99 -10.39 -3.37 3.40
CA LEU A 99 -10.05 -2.00 3.05
C LEU A 99 -9.74 -1.88 1.55
N SER A 100 -10.44 -0.99 0.86
CA SER A 100 -10.04 -0.49 -0.46
C SER A 100 -9.22 0.79 -0.27
N LEU A 101 -7.92 0.72 -0.52
CA LEU A 101 -6.97 1.81 -0.31
C LEU A 101 -6.57 2.44 -1.65
N THR A 102 -6.68 3.76 -1.75
CA THR A 102 -6.08 4.54 -2.84
C THR A 102 -4.94 5.39 -2.28
N ILE A 103 -3.77 5.31 -2.91
CA ILE A 103 -2.62 6.15 -2.61
C ILE A 103 -2.34 7.01 -3.84
N THR A 104 -2.14 8.31 -3.63
CA THR A 104 -1.72 9.24 -4.70
C THR A 104 -0.30 9.70 -4.41
N LEU A 105 0.61 9.54 -5.37
CA LEU A 105 1.99 10.00 -5.29
C LEU A 105 2.10 11.35 -6.00
N THR A 106 2.67 12.34 -5.31
CA THR A 106 2.86 13.70 -5.85
C THR A 106 4.26 14.23 -5.55
N ASP A 107 4.68 15.30 -6.21
CA ASP A 107 5.73 16.19 -5.69
C ASP A 107 5.19 17.10 -4.57
N THR A 108 6.05 17.93 -3.97
CA THR A 108 5.65 18.95 -2.97
C THR A 108 4.85 20.11 -3.56
N GLY A 109 4.82 20.25 -4.89
CA GLY A 109 3.95 21.16 -5.63
C GLY A 109 2.60 20.55 -6.01
N CYS A 110 2.26 19.37 -5.46
CA CYS A 110 1.04 18.62 -5.75
C CYS A 110 0.88 18.12 -7.20
N ARG A 111 1.98 18.00 -7.94
CA ARG A 111 1.95 17.41 -9.28
C ARG A 111 1.99 15.88 -9.17
N PRO A 112 1.10 15.16 -9.86
CA PRO A 112 1.13 13.71 -9.90
C PRO A 112 2.46 13.11 -10.36
N LEU A 113 2.87 12.00 -9.75
CA LEU A 113 4.09 11.27 -10.11
C LEU A 113 3.75 9.93 -10.76
N ALA A 114 3.47 9.97 -12.06
CA ALA A 114 3.19 8.78 -12.87
C ALA A 114 4.39 7.83 -12.99
N GLY A 115 4.12 6.52 -13.07
CA GLY A 115 5.13 5.48 -13.27
C GLY A 115 5.95 5.11 -12.03
N ARG A 116 5.84 5.87 -10.93
CA ARG A 116 6.46 5.52 -9.65
C ARG A 116 5.85 4.25 -9.07
N ALA A 117 6.69 3.40 -8.49
CA ALA A 117 6.24 2.19 -7.85
C ALA A 117 6.18 2.38 -6.34
N LEU A 118 5.16 1.83 -5.68
CA LEU A 118 5.02 1.80 -4.24
C LEU A 118 4.88 0.36 -3.75
N TYR A 119 5.79 -0.05 -2.87
CA TYR A 119 5.66 -1.29 -2.12
C TYR A 119 4.93 -1.00 -0.80
N LEU A 120 3.91 -1.80 -0.49
CA LEU A 120 3.14 -1.69 0.74
C LEU A 120 3.20 -3.02 1.50
N TRP A 121 3.47 -2.98 2.80
CA TRP A 121 3.34 -4.14 3.68
C TRP A 121 2.78 -3.79 5.06
N HIS A 122 2.12 -4.76 5.69
CA HIS A 122 1.65 -4.62 7.07
C HIS A 122 1.33 -5.96 7.74
N CYS A 123 1.01 -5.91 9.03
CA CYS A 123 0.61 -7.06 9.82
C CYS A 123 -0.85 -7.51 9.58
N ASP A 124 -1.18 -8.75 9.93
CA ASP A 124 -2.58 -9.22 9.98
C ASP A 124 -3.38 -8.58 11.13
N ALA A 125 -4.66 -8.96 11.24
CA ALA A 125 -5.56 -8.56 12.30
C ALA A 125 -5.04 -8.82 13.73
N ARG A 126 -4.10 -9.76 13.90
CA ARG A 126 -3.46 -10.11 15.18
C ARG A 126 -2.09 -9.46 15.37
N GLY A 127 -1.69 -8.57 14.48
CA GLY A 127 -0.40 -7.88 14.56
C GLY A 127 0.80 -8.73 14.14
N ARG A 128 0.60 -9.81 13.37
CA ARG A 128 1.67 -10.70 12.91
C ARG A 128 2.04 -10.42 11.46
N TYR A 129 3.33 -10.42 11.16
CA TYR A 129 3.83 -10.22 9.80
C TYR A 129 4.05 -11.56 9.06
N SER A 130 3.53 -11.65 7.84
CA SER A 130 3.81 -12.75 6.91
C SER A 130 5.30 -12.85 6.60
N LEU A 131 5.83 -14.04 6.31
CA LEU A 131 7.27 -14.35 6.13
C LEU A 131 8.14 -14.26 7.41
N TYR A 132 7.59 -13.78 8.52
CA TYR A 132 8.28 -13.63 9.80
C TYR A 132 7.53 -14.36 10.91
N ASN A 133 6.58 -13.68 11.56
CA ASN A 133 5.77 -14.27 12.63
C ASN A 133 4.86 -15.39 12.11
N VAL A 134 4.44 -15.30 10.85
CA VAL A 134 3.71 -16.35 10.14
C VAL A 134 4.58 -16.82 8.98
N PRO A 135 5.51 -17.76 9.21
CA PRO A 135 6.32 -18.33 8.14
C PRO A 135 5.42 -19.09 7.16
N GLY A 136 5.85 -19.21 5.90
CA GLY A 136 5.11 -19.96 4.88
C GLY A 136 4.14 -19.13 4.02
N VAL A 137 3.67 -17.98 4.51
CA VAL A 137 2.73 -17.09 3.81
C VAL A 137 3.36 -15.74 3.46
N ASN A 138 2.87 -15.07 2.42
CA ASN A 138 3.34 -13.75 1.95
C ASN A 138 2.18 -12.78 1.59
N TRP A 139 0.99 -12.98 2.16
CA TRP A 139 -0.09 -11.99 2.06
C TRP A 139 0.28 -10.64 2.69
N LEU A 140 -0.56 -9.64 2.47
CA LEU A 140 -0.47 -8.24 2.93
C LEU A 140 0.85 -7.56 2.55
N ARG A 141 1.36 -7.92 1.37
CA ARG A 141 2.56 -7.38 0.72
C ARG A 141 2.29 -7.22 -0.77
N GLY A 142 2.63 -6.08 -1.36
CA GLY A 142 2.49 -5.91 -2.80
C GLY A 142 3.04 -4.59 -3.32
N LEU A 143 3.37 -4.60 -4.60
CA LEU A 143 3.87 -3.47 -5.36
C LEU A 143 2.76 -2.95 -6.29
N GLY A 144 2.54 -1.64 -6.27
CA GLY A 144 1.65 -0.92 -7.17
C GLY A 144 2.44 0.08 -8.00
N VAL A 145 1.95 0.40 -9.20
CA VAL A 145 2.53 1.44 -10.06
C VAL A 145 1.50 2.55 -10.22
N ALA A 146 1.94 3.78 -10.00
CA ALA A 146 1.13 4.97 -10.12
C ALA A 146 0.74 5.24 -11.58
N ASP A 147 -0.54 5.50 -11.84
CA ASP A 147 -1.08 5.89 -13.14
C ASP A 147 -0.73 7.35 -13.50
N ALA A 148 -1.32 7.87 -14.59
CA ALA A 148 -1.06 9.24 -15.06
C ALA A 148 -1.44 10.32 -14.04
N GLU A 149 -2.42 10.02 -13.18
CA GLU A 149 -2.89 10.85 -12.07
C GLU A 149 -2.09 10.60 -10.78
N GLY A 150 -1.02 9.80 -10.84
CA GLY A 150 -0.17 9.49 -9.70
C GLY A 150 -0.84 8.48 -8.75
N ALA A 151 -1.97 7.90 -9.12
CA ALA A 151 -2.79 7.07 -8.26
C ALA A 151 -2.46 5.58 -8.42
N LEU A 152 -2.53 4.85 -7.31
CA LEU A 152 -2.51 3.39 -7.28
C LEU A 152 -3.48 2.90 -6.21
N ALA A 153 -3.93 1.65 -6.35
CA ALA A 153 -4.94 1.09 -5.46
C ALA A 153 -4.60 -0.33 -5.00
N PHE A 154 -4.88 -0.59 -3.73
CA PHE A 154 -4.79 -1.90 -3.12
C PHE A 154 -6.11 -2.31 -2.48
N THR A 155 -6.44 -3.59 -2.55
CA THR A 155 -7.45 -4.22 -1.70
C THR A 155 -6.73 -4.98 -0.60
N THR A 156 -6.95 -4.59 0.64
CA THR A 156 -6.29 -5.16 1.81
C THR A 156 -7.26 -5.30 3.00
N ILE A 157 -6.76 -5.39 4.23
CA ILE A 157 -7.52 -5.36 5.48
C ILE A 157 -7.02 -4.23 6.39
N ILE A 158 -7.82 -3.86 7.39
CA ILE A 158 -7.34 -3.07 8.52
C ILE A 158 -6.27 -3.89 9.28
N PRO A 159 -5.08 -3.33 9.57
CA PRO A 159 -4.04 -4.04 10.30
C PRO A 159 -4.43 -4.18 11.78
N GLY A 160 -3.88 -5.18 12.45
CA GLY A 160 -4.01 -5.31 13.90
C GLY A 160 -3.20 -4.28 14.68
N CYS A 161 -3.47 -4.18 15.97
CA CYS A 161 -2.68 -3.38 16.91
C CYS A 161 -1.84 -4.32 17.78
N TYR A 162 -0.52 -4.33 17.59
CA TYR A 162 0.40 -5.08 18.44
C TYR A 162 1.05 -4.16 19.50
N PRO A 163 1.56 -4.70 20.62
CA PRO A 163 2.09 -3.89 21.70
C PRO A 163 3.17 -2.91 21.24
N GLY A 164 3.06 -1.66 21.68
CA GLY A 164 4.08 -0.63 21.51
C GLY A 164 4.06 0.13 20.18
N ARG A 165 3.20 -0.22 19.21
CA ARG A 165 3.13 0.49 17.92
C ARG A 165 1.70 0.85 17.52
N TRP A 166 1.50 2.09 17.08
CA TRP A 166 0.24 2.58 16.51
C TRP A 166 -0.15 1.76 15.27
N PRO A 167 -1.42 1.48 14.97
CA PRO A 167 -1.81 0.78 13.74
C PRO A 167 -1.35 1.51 12.47
N HIS A 168 -0.58 0.82 11.62
CA HIS A 168 0.07 1.45 10.46
C HIS A 168 0.18 0.53 9.24
N PHE A 169 0.44 1.16 8.10
CA PHE A 169 1.00 0.51 6.91
C PHE A 169 2.42 1.01 6.71
N HIS A 170 3.33 0.11 6.36
CA HIS A 170 4.63 0.52 5.86
C HIS A 170 4.59 0.71 4.35
N PHE A 171 5.45 1.58 3.84
CA PHE A 171 5.66 1.70 2.41
C PHE A 171 7.09 2.07 2.02
N GLU A 172 7.42 1.79 0.76
CA GLU A 172 8.60 2.28 0.06
C GLU A 172 8.19 2.77 -1.33
N VAL A 173 8.70 3.94 -1.74
CA VAL A 173 8.49 4.50 -3.08
C VAL A 173 9.76 4.37 -3.90
N PHE A 174 9.63 3.92 -5.14
CA PHE A 174 10.73 3.71 -6.07
C PHE A 174 10.50 4.46 -7.39
N ALA A 175 11.57 4.70 -8.14
CA ALA A 175 11.51 5.36 -9.45
C ALA A 175 10.63 4.61 -10.46
N GLY A 176 10.50 3.29 -10.29
CA GLY A 176 9.70 2.38 -11.10
C GLY A 176 9.79 0.96 -10.54
N PRO A 177 9.03 -0.01 -11.08
CA PRO A 177 8.99 -1.37 -10.54
C PRO A 177 10.34 -2.10 -10.62
N GLU A 178 11.17 -1.81 -11.62
CA GLU A 178 12.50 -2.40 -11.79
C GLU A 178 13.45 -1.98 -10.66
N ALA A 179 13.33 -0.73 -10.18
CA ALA A 179 14.14 -0.20 -9.09
C ALA A 179 13.80 -0.82 -7.72
N ALA A 180 12.60 -1.41 -7.58
CA ALA A 180 12.13 -2.00 -6.33
C ALA A 180 12.74 -3.37 -6.03
N VAL A 181 13.25 -4.10 -7.04
CA VAL A 181 13.60 -5.54 -6.93
C VAL A 181 14.59 -5.85 -5.81
N THR A 182 15.46 -4.90 -5.43
CA THR A 182 16.48 -5.09 -4.39
C THR A 182 16.19 -4.36 -3.07
N GLY A 183 15.13 -3.56 -3.00
CA GLY A 183 14.82 -2.70 -1.84
C GLY A 183 15.78 -1.52 -1.62
N ARG A 184 16.96 -1.49 -2.27
CA ARG A 184 18.04 -0.53 -1.93
C ARG A 184 17.83 0.90 -2.44
N ASN A 185 16.99 1.09 -3.46
CA ASN A 185 16.83 2.36 -4.16
C ASN A 185 15.49 3.04 -3.84
N ALA A 186 14.97 2.83 -2.63
CA ALA A 186 13.78 3.54 -2.16
C ALA A 186 14.08 5.05 -2.11
N GLN A 187 13.25 5.84 -2.78
CA GLN A 187 13.28 7.30 -2.75
C GLN A 187 12.63 7.85 -1.48
N LEU A 188 11.72 7.08 -0.90
CA LEU A 188 11.11 7.34 0.40
C LEU A 188 10.71 6.01 1.03
N THR A 189 11.16 5.77 2.26
CA THR A 189 10.63 4.74 3.15
C THR A 189 9.82 5.42 4.23
N GLY A 190 8.60 4.95 4.50
CA GLY A 190 7.70 5.63 5.40
C GLY A 190 6.66 4.71 6.02
N GLN A 191 5.83 5.30 6.88
CA GLN A 191 4.67 4.65 7.48
C GLN A 191 3.43 5.54 7.38
N LEU A 192 2.28 4.91 7.17
CA LEU A 192 0.98 5.55 7.14
C LEU A 192 0.21 5.17 8.40
N ALA A 193 -0.34 6.16 9.11
CA ALA A 193 -1.15 5.93 10.30
C ALA A 193 -2.62 5.69 9.93
N LEU A 194 -3.27 4.79 10.68
CA LEU A 194 -4.73 4.67 10.61
C LEU A 194 -5.41 5.57 11.65
N PRO A 195 -6.60 6.14 11.34
CA PRO A 195 -7.38 6.91 12.31
C PRO A 195 -7.81 6.06 13.51
N GLU A 196 -7.62 6.60 14.72
CA GLU A 196 -8.03 5.94 15.96
C GLU A 196 -9.50 5.49 15.97
N PRO A 197 -10.48 6.31 15.54
CA PRO A 197 -11.89 5.90 15.59
C PRO A 197 -12.19 4.69 14.69
N VAL A 198 -11.47 4.55 13.58
CA VAL A 198 -11.60 3.40 12.68
C VAL A 198 -11.05 2.15 13.34
N CYS A 199 -9.82 2.24 13.87
CA CYS A 199 -9.17 1.14 14.59
C CYS A 199 -10.02 0.67 15.78
N ALA A 200 -10.47 1.59 16.62
CA ALA A 200 -11.30 1.30 17.79
C ALA A 200 -12.62 0.60 17.39
N ALA A 201 -13.31 1.09 16.36
CA ALA A 201 -14.55 0.47 15.87
C ALA A 201 -14.33 -0.95 15.34
N VAL A 202 -13.23 -1.19 14.61
CA VAL A 202 -12.89 -2.52 14.08
C VAL A 202 -12.54 -3.49 15.21
N TYR A 203 -11.67 -3.09 16.13
CA TYR A 203 -11.20 -3.97 17.20
C TYR A 203 -12.30 -4.34 18.20
N ALA A 204 -13.31 -3.46 18.37
CA ALA A 204 -14.48 -3.76 19.18
C ALA A 204 -15.49 -4.68 18.47
N ALA A 205 -15.58 -4.62 17.13
CA ALA A 205 -16.62 -5.31 16.36
C ALA A 205 -16.22 -6.70 15.87
N ASP A 206 -14.93 -6.96 15.65
CA ASP A 206 -14.44 -8.18 15.00
C ASP A 206 -13.45 -8.97 15.90
N PRO A 207 -13.80 -10.19 16.34
CA PRO A 207 -12.97 -10.99 17.24
C PRO A 207 -11.64 -11.46 16.61
N SER A 208 -11.46 -11.37 15.29
CA SER A 208 -10.17 -11.64 14.64
C SER A 208 -9.07 -10.67 15.09
N TYR A 209 -9.45 -9.51 15.62
CA TYR A 209 -8.57 -8.46 16.16
C TYR A 209 -8.34 -8.56 17.68
N ALA A 210 -8.41 -9.78 18.23
CA ALA A 210 -8.23 -10.02 19.66
C ALA A 210 -6.97 -9.33 20.23
N GLY A 211 -7.14 -8.62 21.35
CA GLY A 211 -6.09 -7.81 21.99
C GLY A 211 -5.92 -6.40 21.42
N GLY A 212 -6.48 -6.10 20.23
CA GLY A 212 -6.33 -4.81 19.57
C GLY A 212 -6.84 -3.63 20.39
N THR A 213 -8.02 -3.76 21.01
CA THR A 213 -8.60 -2.73 21.90
C THR A 213 -7.71 -2.44 23.11
N ALA A 214 -7.18 -3.50 23.75
CA ALA A 214 -6.33 -3.36 24.93
C ALA A 214 -4.95 -2.77 24.61
N ASN A 215 -4.43 -3.04 23.41
CA ASN A 215 -3.18 -2.44 22.93
C ASN A 215 -3.40 -0.98 22.55
N LEU A 216 -4.45 -0.68 21.78
CA LEU A 216 -4.75 0.69 21.33
C LEU A 216 -4.96 1.65 22.51
N SER A 217 -5.63 1.21 23.58
CA SER A 217 -5.87 2.06 24.77
C SER A 217 -4.61 2.48 25.53
N ARG A 218 -3.46 1.86 25.24
CA ARG A 218 -2.15 2.18 25.85
C ARG A 218 -1.29 3.07 24.95
N LEU A 219 -1.76 3.41 23.75
CA LEU A 219 -0.98 4.10 22.74
C LEU A 219 -1.45 5.54 22.53
N SER A 220 -0.59 6.33 21.89
CA SER A 220 -0.91 7.66 21.38
C SER A 220 -0.12 7.84 20.10
N LEU A 221 -0.78 8.25 19.02
CA LEU A 221 -0.11 8.47 17.73
C LEU A 221 1.08 9.42 17.88
N THR A 222 0.90 10.51 18.64
CA THR A 222 1.95 11.52 18.89
C THR A 222 3.08 11.05 19.82
N ARG A 223 2.98 9.85 20.39
CA ARG A 223 4.05 9.24 21.22
C ARG A 223 4.59 7.94 20.62
N ASP A 224 4.09 7.51 19.46
CA ASP A 224 4.62 6.34 18.76
C ASP A 224 6.03 6.63 18.23
N GLY A 225 6.94 5.66 18.37
CA GLY A 225 8.34 5.84 17.99
C GLY A 225 8.59 6.22 16.53
N SER A 226 7.65 5.96 15.60
CA SER A 226 7.74 6.34 14.19
C SER A 226 6.87 7.54 13.81
N PHE A 227 6.15 8.15 14.75
CA PHE A 227 5.25 9.28 14.46
C PHE A 227 5.46 10.46 15.42
N ALA A 228 6.14 10.26 16.55
CA ALA A 228 6.31 11.27 17.59
C ALA A 228 7.12 12.50 17.15
N ASN A 229 8.02 12.34 16.17
CA ASN A 229 8.84 13.44 15.67
C ASN A 229 8.18 14.24 14.53
N ASN A 230 6.96 13.85 14.11
CA ASN A 230 6.32 14.44 12.94
C ASN A 230 5.53 15.68 13.36
N THR A 231 5.64 16.74 12.57
CA THR A 231 4.83 17.94 12.76
C THR A 231 3.35 17.60 12.62
N ARG A 232 2.46 18.46 13.14
CA ARG A 232 1.01 18.28 12.99
C ARG A 232 0.58 18.15 11.51
N ALA A 233 1.24 18.89 10.61
CA ALA A 233 0.97 18.85 9.19
C ALA A 233 1.40 17.50 8.56
N GLN A 234 2.58 16.99 8.92
CA GLN A 234 3.05 15.66 8.50
C GLN A 234 2.16 14.54 9.05
N LEU A 235 1.74 14.65 10.33
CA LEU A 235 0.79 13.71 10.94
C LEU A 235 -0.54 13.68 10.20
N ALA A 236 -1.08 14.83 9.81
CA ALA A 236 -2.28 14.91 9.01
C ALA A 236 -2.09 14.30 7.61
N GLN A 237 -0.96 14.58 6.94
CA GLN A 237 -0.63 14.05 5.62
C GLN A 237 -0.45 12.52 5.62
N GLN A 238 0.18 11.95 6.65
CA GLN A 238 0.47 10.52 6.74
C GLN A 238 -0.68 9.69 7.34
N THR A 239 -1.77 10.32 7.77
CA THR A 239 -2.94 9.63 8.31
C THR A 239 -3.99 9.43 7.22
N LEU A 240 -4.47 8.19 7.06
CA LEU A 240 -5.48 7.90 6.04
C LEU A 240 -6.79 8.65 6.31
N ALA A 241 -7.37 9.23 5.26
CA ALA A 241 -8.76 9.65 5.26
C ALA A 241 -9.65 8.43 4.96
N MET A 242 -10.54 8.04 5.87
CA MET A 242 -11.29 6.80 5.78
C MET A 242 -12.79 6.98 5.97
N ARG A 243 -13.58 6.16 5.26
CA ARG A 243 -15.04 6.08 5.38
C ARG A 243 -15.49 4.62 5.29
N GLY A 244 -16.54 4.25 6.00
CA GLY A 244 -17.07 2.88 6.01
C GLY A 244 -17.49 2.43 7.40
N SER A 245 -17.58 1.11 7.59
CA SER A 245 -17.88 0.49 8.88
C SER A 245 -17.29 -0.92 8.96
N PRO A 246 -17.10 -1.49 10.16
CA PRO A 246 -16.57 -2.86 10.29
C PRO A 246 -17.37 -3.89 9.49
N ALA A 247 -18.71 -3.78 9.47
CA ALA A 247 -19.59 -4.73 8.77
C ALA A 247 -19.52 -4.66 7.24
N ARG A 248 -19.18 -3.49 6.66
CA ARG A 248 -19.14 -3.28 5.20
C ARG A 248 -17.73 -3.14 4.64
N GLY A 249 -16.73 -3.07 5.51
CA GLY A 249 -15.38 -2.64 5.17
C GLY A 249 -15.26 -1.12 5.00
N PHE A 250 -14.05 -0.69 4.65
CA PHE A 250 -13.69 0.72 4.53
C PHE A 250 -13.13 1.05 3.14
N THR A 251 -13.26 2.30 2.76
CA THR A 251 -12.44 2.93 1.72
C THR A 251 -11.50 3.92 2.39
N GLY A 252 -10.23 3.88 2.04
CA GLY A 252 -9.19 4.76 2.56
C GLY A 252 -8.47 5.50 1.43
N ARG A 253 -8.07 6.74 1.69
CA ARG A 253 -7.28 7.55 0.76
C ARG A 253 -6.14 8.25 1.50
N VAL A 254 -5.01 8.40 0.84
CA VAL A 254 -3.89 9.24 1.30
C VAL A 254 -3.11 9.77 0.09
N THR A 255 -2.49 10.93 0.26
CA THR A 255 -1.52 11.47 -0.69
C THR A 255 -0.14 11.41 -0.05
N ILE A 256 0.88 10.97 -0.80
CA ILE A 256 2.27 10.90 -0.38
C ILE A 256 3.09 11.84 -1.27
N PRO A 257 3.38 13.06 -0.80
CA PRO A 257 4.29 13.97 -1.47
C PRO A 257 5.74 13.55 -1.27
N LEU A 258 6.50 13.46 -2.37
CA LEU A 258 7.94 13.27 -2.38
C LEU A 258 8.63 14.64 -2.45
N ALA A 259 9.65 14.82 -1.62
CA ALA A 259 10.52 16.00 -1.61
C ALA A 259 11.45 16.03 -2.83
#